data_AF-A0AAW1VSC8-F1
#
_entry.id   AF-A0AAW1VSC8-F1
#
_cell.length_a   1.000
_cell.length_b   1.000
_cell.length_c   1.000
_cell.angle_alpha   90.00
_cell.angle_beta   90.00
_cell.angle_gamma   90.00
#
_symmetry.space_group_name_H-M   'P 1'
#
loop_
_entity.id
_entity.type
_entity.pdbx_description
1 polymer ?
#
loop_
_entity_poly.entity_id
_entity_poly.type
_entity_poly.pdbx_seq_one_letter_code
_entity_poly.pdbx_strand_id
1 'polypeptide(L)'
;MVETIAQRQWIFGARQLGLRLRAALISQIFKKGLRLSSLSRQSHTSGEVINYMSVDIQRITDFIWYLNIIWMLPIQISLAIYILHTNLGMGSFAALAATLVVLLYNIPMTNLQKRYQTRIMEAKDNRMKATSEILRSMKTIKLQAWDSQFLHKLESLRKIEYDWLWKSLRLTAIGAFVFWGSPTFISVVTFWACMLMGIDLTAGRSFISIGHLQNVTRPYI
;
A
#
# COMPACT_ATOMS: atom_id res chain seq x y z
N MET A 1 -22.25 12.08 -11.56
CA MET A 1 -23.28 11.60 -10.58
C MET A 1 -23.51 10.09 -10.68
N VAL A 2 -23.81 9.54 -11.87
CA VAL A 2 -24.04 8.09 -12.05
C VAL A 2 -22.85 7.25 -11.60
N GLU A 3 -21.63 7.64 -11.98
CA GLU A 3 -20.38 6.98 -11.55
C GLU A 3 -20.26 6.91 -10.02
N THR A 4 -20.46 8.04 -9.33
CA THR A 4 -20.38 8.12 -7.87
C THR A 4 -21.43 7.25 -7.17
N ILE A 5 -22.64 7.17 -7.73
CA ILE A 5 -23.71 6.33 -7.21
C ILE A 5 -23.38 4.86 -7.43
N ALA A 6 -22.96 4.48 -8.64
CA ALA A 6 -22.56 3.11 -8.96
C ALA A 6 -21.39 2.63 -8.09
N GLN A 7 -20.37 3.48 -7.88
CA GLN A 7 -19.25 3.18 -7.01
C GLN A 7 -19.69 2.98 -5.56
N ARG A 8 -20.59 3.83 -5.04
CA ARG A 8 -21.13 3.68 -3.68
C ARG A 8 -21.97 2.41 -3.54
N GLN A 9 -22.79 2.09 -4.53
CA GLN A 9 -23.60 0.85 -4.55
C GLN A 9 -22.71 -0.39 -4.58
N TRP A 10 -21.65 -0.37 -5.39
CA TRP A 10 -20.65 -1.43 -5.42
C TRP A 10 -19.98 -1.63 -4.06
N ILE A 11 -19.46 -0.55 -3.45
CA ILE A 11 -18.82 -0.59 -2.12
C ILE A 11 -19.79 -1.14 -1.07
N PHE A 12 -21.05 -0.69 -1.11
CA PHE A 12 -22.07 -1.15 -0.18
C PHE A 12 -22.37 -2.65 -0.35
N GLY A 13 -22.56 -3.12 -1.58
CA GLY A 13 -22.79 -4.53 -1.88
C GLY A 13 -21.62 -5.42 -1.47
N ALA A 14 -20.39 -5.02 -1.78
CA ALA A 14 -19.17 -5.73 -1.39
C ALA A 14 -19.02 -5.81 0.14
N ARG A 15 -19.30 -4.72 0.87
CA ARG A 15 -19.30 -4.72 2.34
C ARG A 15 -20.39 -5.63 2.92
N GLN A 16 -21.58 -5.61 2.34
CA GLN A 16 -22.68 -6.46 2.80
C GLN A 16 -22.38 -7.94 2.58
N LEU A 17 -21.80 -8.31 1.43
CA LEU A 17 -21.32 -9.66 1.16
C LEU A 17 -20.23 -10.08 2.16
N GLY A 18 -19.24 -9.21 2.42
CA GLY A 18 -18.17 -9.47 3.38
C GLY A 18 -18.69 -9.72 4.80
N LEU A 19 -19.66 -8.93 5.25
CA LEU A 19 -20.31 -9.10 6.56
C LEU A 19 -21.12 -10.41 6.65
N ARG A 20 -21.90 -10.73 5.60
CA ARG A 20 -22.67 -11.99 5.55
C ARG A 20 -21.76 -13.20 5.60
N LEU A 21 -20.66 -13.18 4.84
CA LEU A 21 -19.68 -14.25 4.85
C LEU A 21 -19.03 -14.40 6.22
N ARG A 22 -18.60 -13.28 6.84
CA ARG A 22 -18.02 -13.29 8.19
C ARG A 22 -18.97 -13.92 9.21
N ALA A 23 -20.24 -13.51 9.20
CA ALA A 23 -21.26 -14.09 10.08
C ALA A 23 -21.47 -15.59 9.83
N ALA A 24 -21.51 -16.01 8.56
CA ALA A 24 -21.67 -17.42 8.19
C ALA A 24 -20.48 -18.26 8.65
N LEU A 25 -19.25 -17.79 8.44
CA LEU A 25 -18.02 -18.49 8.85
C LEU A 25 -17.92 -18.59 10.37
N ILE A 26 -18.20 -17.51 11.12
CA ILE A 26 -18.23 -17.55 12.59
C ILE A 26 -19.27 -18.56 13.06
N SER A 27 -20.47 -18.56 12.48
CA SER A 27 -21.53 -19.52 12.83
C SER A 27 -21.11 -20.96 12.55
N GLN A 28 -20.46 -21.23 11.41
CA GLN A 28 -19.97 -22.57 11.08
C GLN A 28 -18.85 -23.04 12.02
N ILE A 29 -17.88 -22.17 12.33
CA ILE A 29 -16.81 -22.48 13.30
C ILE A 29 -17.41 -22.73 14.68
N PHE A 30 -18.37 -21.92 15.11
CA PHE A 30 -19.05 -22.13 16.40
C PHE A 30 -19.82 -23.46 16.43
N LYS A 31 -20.58 -23.78 15.39
CA LYS A 31 -21.29 -25.08 15.27
C LYS A 31 -20.31 -26.27 15.27
N LYS A 32 -19.16 -26.13 14.59
CA LYS A 32 -18.11 -27.15 14.60
C LYS A 32 -17.47 -27.26 15.99
N GLY A 33 -17.25 -26.13 16.65
CA GLY A 33 -16.87 -25.96 18.06
C GLY A 33 -17.66 -26.87 18.99
N LEU A 34 -18.99 -26.80 18.88
CA LEU A 34 -19.92 -27.57 19.72
C LEU A 34 -19.96 -29.07 19.43
N ARG A 35 -19.46 -29.52 18.26
CA ARG A 35 -19.48 -30.93 17.82
C ARG A 35 -18.10 -31.61 17.86
N LEU A 36 -17.07 -30.93 18.35
CA LEU A 36 -15.71 -31.48 18.45
C LEU A 36 -15.62 -32.53 19.54
N SER A 37 -14.96 -33.65 19.23
CA SER A 37 -14.61 -34.68 20.21
C SER A 37 -13.57 -34.14 21.21
N SER A 38 -13.49 -34.74 22.40
CA SER A 38 -12.52 -34.34 23.42
C SER A 38 -11.06 -34.47 22.95
N LEU A 39 -10.76 -35.43 22.07
CA LEU A 39 -9.44 -35.61 21.45
C LEU A 39 -9.10 -34.46 20.50
N SER A 40 -10.01 -34.08 19.61
CA SER A 40 -9.80 -32.95 18.70
C SER A 40 -9.86 -31.58 19.40
N ARG A 41 -10.49 -31.50 20.58
CA ARG A 41 -10.48 -30.30 21.42
C ARG A 41 -9.16 -30.13 22.20
N GLN A 42 -8.40 -31.21 22.39
CA GLN A 42 -7.04 -31.13 22.95
C GLN A 42 -6.01 -30.71 21.91
N SER A 43 -6.25 -30.99 20.62
CA SER A 43 -5.34 -30.58 19.54
C SER A 43 -5.47 -29.10 19.14
N HIS A 44 -6.56 -28.43 19.52
CA HIS A 44 -6.77 -27.00 19.29
C HIS A 44 -7.20 -26.31 20.58
N THR A 45 -6.37 -25.38 21.03
CA THR A 45 -6.65 -24.57 22.23
C THR A 45 -7.82 -23.61 21.97
N SER A 46 -8.55 -23.24 23.02
CA SER A 46 -9.61 -22.22 22.93
C SER A 46 -9.09 -20.89 22.36
N GLY A 47 -7.82 -20.55 22.61
CA GLY A 47 -7.16 -19.37 22.05
C GLY A 47 -7.00 -19.43 20.53
N GLU A 48 -6.61 -20.58 19.98
CA GLU A 48 -6.50 -20.77 18.53
C GLU A 48 -7.87 -20.66 17.84
N VAL A 49 -8.93 -21.21 18.44
CA VAL A 49 -10.29 -21.10 17.89
C VAL A 49 -10.78 -19.64 17.88
N ILE A 50 -10.47 -18.87 18.92
CA ILE A 50 -10.76 -17.43 18.96
C ILE A 50 -9.95 -16.69 17.88
N ASN A 51 -8.70 -17.07 17.66
CA ASN A 51 -7.88 -16.50 16.60
C ASN A 51 -8.45 -16.78 15.21
N TYR A 52 -8.95 -18.00 14.95
CA TYR A 52 -9.65 -18.32 13.70
C TYR A 52 -10.86 -17.40 13.48
N MET A 53 -11.67 -17.18 14.52
CA MET A 53 -12.88 -16.36 14.42
C MET A 53 -12.62 -14.85 14.27
N SER A 54 -11.48 -14.37 14.77
CA SER A 54 -11.17 -12.93 14.82
C SER A 54 -10.18 -12.48 13.73
N VAL A 55 -9.09 -13.20 13.53
CA VAL A 55 -8.01 -12.83 12.62
C VAL A 55 -8.19 -13.48 11.25
N ASP A 56 -8.37 -14.79 11.21
CA ASP A 56 -8.35 -15.51 9.94
C ASP A 56 -9.62 -15.26 9.12
N ILE A 57 -10.80 -15.25 9.75
CA ILE A 57 -12.04 -14.84 9.06
C ILE A 57 -11.93 -13.41 8.53
N GLN A 58 -11.35 -12.48 9.30
CA GLN A 58 -11.19 -11.10 8.85
C GLN A 58 -10.29 -11.04 7.60
N ARG A 59 -9.18 -11.77 7.59
CA ARG A 59 -8.30 -11.89 6.41
C ARG A 59 -9.04 -12.46 5.19
N ILE A 60 -9.90 -13.46 5.37
CA ILE A 60 -10.72 -14.03 4.29
C ILE A 60 -11.71 -13.00 3.74
N THR A 61 -12.38 -12.24 4.62
CA THR A 61 -13.28 -11.15 4.20
C THR A 61 -12.53 -10.07 3.42
N ASP A 62 -11.34 -9.68 3.89
CA ASP A 62 -10.50 -8.69 3.20
C ASP A 62 -10.00 -9.22 1.85
N PHE A 63 -9.68 -10.52 1.75
CA PHE A 63 -9.27 -11.14 0.49
C PHE A 63 -10.34 -11.03 -0.61
N ILE A 64 -11.62 -11.16 -0.28
CA ILE A 64 -12.71 -11.01 -1.24
C ILE A 64 -12.80 -9.58 -1.79
N TRP A 65 -12.47 -8.60 -0.97
CA TRP A 65 -12.35 -7.22 -1.42
C TRP A 65 -11.22 -7.08 -2.45
N TYR A 66 -10.04 -7.65 -2.16
CA TYR A 66 -8.90 -7.59 -3.08
C TYR A 66 -9.10 -8.40 -4.36
N LEU A 67 -9.78 -9.54 -4.31
CA LEU A 67 -10.14 -10.32 -5.50
C LEU A 67 -10.86 -9.46 -6.52
N ASN A 68 -11.76 -8.57 -6.05
CA ASN A 68 -12.47 -7.67 -6.95
C ASN A 68 -11.57 -6.66 -7.66
N ILE A 69 -10.54 -6.19 -6.96
CA ILE A 69 -9.55 -5.28 -7.53
C ILE A 69 -8.68 -6.01 -8.57
N ILE A 70 -8.28 -7.26 -8.30
CA ILE A 70 -7.41 -8.04 -9.18
C ILE A 70 -7.99 -8.22 -10.59
N TRP A 71 -9.31 -8.43 -10.73
CA TRP A 71 -9.94 -8.57 -12.05
C TRP A 71 -10.34 -7.22 -12.68
N MET A 72 -10.66 -6.20 -11.88
CA MET A 72 -10.96 -4.86 -12.40
C MET A 72 -9.73 -4.17 -12.99
N LEU A 73 -8.56 -4.31 -12.36
CA LEU A 73 -7.31 -3.69 -12.80
C LEU A 73 -6.94 -3.99 -14.28
N PRO A 74 -6.89 -5.26 -14.75
CA PRO A 74 -6.55 -5.55 -16.14
C PRO A 74 -7.58 -5.01 -17.13
N ILE A 75 -8.88 -5.00 -16.76
CA ILE A 75 -9.92 -4.41 -17.61
C ILE A 75 -9.70 -2.90 -17.73
N GLN A 76 -9.44 -2.22 -16.61
CA GLN A 76 -9.19 -0.78 -16.58
C GLN A 76 -7.96 -0.39 -17.40
N ILE A 77 -6.86 -1.15 -17.28
CA ILE A 77 -5.64 -0.94 -18.07
C ILE A 77 -5.91 -1.18 -19.56
N SER A 78 -6.60 -2.28 -19.91
CA SER A 78 -6.91 -2.62 -21.30
C SER A 78 -7.78 -1.54 -21.96
N LEU A 79 -8.80 -1.06 -21.25
CA LEU A 79 -9.68 0.01 -21.72
C LEU A 79 -8.92 1.34 -21.88
N ALA A 80 -8.03 1.67 -20.94
CA ALA A 80 -7.21 2.86 -21.03
C ALA A 80 -6.27 2.83 -22.25
N ILE A 81 -5.61 1.69 -22.51
CA ILE A 81 -4.76 1.49 -23.70
C ILE A 81 -5.60 1.61 -24.98
N TYR A 82 -6.79 1.00 -25.00
CA TYR A 82 -7.71 1.05 -26.14
C TYR A 82 -8.13 2.49 -26.47
N ILE A 83 -8.56 3.26 -25.46
CA ILE A 83 -8.95 4.68 -25.61
C ILE A 83 -7.75 5.53 -26.05
N LEU A 84 -6.56 5.29 -25.50
CA LEU A 84 -5.34 6.01 -25.89
C LEU A 84 -5.01 5.76 -27.37
N HIS A 85 -5.09 4.50 -27.80
CA HIS A 85 -4.82 4.10 -29.18
C HIS A 85 -5.83 4.71 -30.17
N THR A 86 -7.12 4.77 -29.81
CA THR A 86 -8.15 5.38 -30.66
C THR A 86 -8.06 6.90 -30.74
N ASN A 87 -7.58 7.58 -29.69
CA ASN A 87 -7.52 9.05 -29.66
C ASN A 87 -6.23 9.65 -30.23
N LEU A 88 -5.08 8.97 -30.09
CA LEU A 88 -3.76 9.52 -30.43
C LEU A 88 -3.03 8.81 -31.58
N GLY A 89 -3.56 7.70 -32.10
CA GLY A 89 -2.91 6.93 -33.17
C GLY A 89 -1.48 6.53 -32.78
N MET A 90 -0.49 6.82 -33.64
CA MET A 90 0.93 6.54 -33.36
C MET A 90 1.49 7.26 -32.12
N GLY A 91 0.91 8.41 -31.72
CA GLY A 91 1.28 9.13 -30.50
C GLY A 91 0.99 8.35 -29.20
N SER A 92 0.11 7.35 -29.27
CA SER A 92 -0.20 6.45 -28.14
C SER A 92 1.03 5.66 -27.69
N PHE A 93 1.92 5.27 -28.61
CA PHE A 93 3.16 4.55 -28.26
C PHE A 93 4.11 5.41 -27.44
N ALA A 94 4.18 6.72 -27.68
CA ALA A 94 4.99 7.64 -26.89
C ALA A 94 4.46 7.79 -25.46
N ALA A 95 3.14 7.90 -25.30
CA ALA A 95 2.50 7.95 -23.99
C ALA A 95 2.63 6.64 -23.20
N LEU A 96 2.52 5.49 -23.89
CA LEU A 96 2.77 4.16 -23.29
C LEU A 96 4.23 4.00 -22.86
N ALA A 97 5.18 4.42 -23.71
CA ALA A 97 6.60 4.40 -23.36
C ALA A 97 6.92 5.30 -22.15
N ALA A 98 6.38 6.52 -22.12
CA ALA A 98 6.54 7.43 -20.97
C ALA A 98 5.96 6.83 -19.69
N THR A 99 4.78 6.20 -19.76
CA THR A 99 4.14 5.54 -18.62
C THR A 99 4.97 4.33 -18.13
N LEU A 100 5.50 3.53 -19.05
CA LEU A 100 6.39 2.40 -18.71
C LEU A 100 7.67 2.87 -18.04
N VAL A 101 8.29 3.96 -18.50
CA VAL A 101 9.48 4.55 -17.88
C VAL A 101 9.19 4.98 -16.43
N VAL A 102 8.06 5.64 -16.19
CA VAL A 102 7.64 6.02 -14.83
C VAL A 102 7.40 4.78 -13.96
N LEU A 103 6.77 3.73 -14.50
CA LEU A 103 6.53 2.49 -13.77
C LEU A 103 7.84 1.79 -13.39
N LEU A 104 8.77 1.68 -14.34
CA LEU A 104 10.08 1.07 -14.13
C LEU A 104 10.90 1.85 -13.10
N TYR A 105 10.77 3.17 -13.03
CA TYR A 105 11.40 4.00 -12.00
C TYR A 105 10.80 3.77 -10.60
N ASN A 106 9.50 3.50 -10.51
CA ASN A 106 8.83 3.27 -9.22
C ASN A 106 9.22 1.92 -8.55
N ILE A 107 9.59 0.90 -9.33
CA ILE A 107 9.98 -0.42 -8.79
C ILE A 107 11.21 -0.35 -7.86
N PRO A 108 12.39 0.16 -8.29
CA PRO A 108 13.56 0.26 -7.43
C PRO A 108 13.33 1.23 -6.27
N MET A 109 12.56 2.30 -6.49
CA MET A 109 12.17 3.26 -5.45
C MET A 109 11.43 2.56 -4.30
N THR A 110 10.43 1.75 -4.64
CA THR A 110 9.63 0.98 -3.68
C THR A 110 10.49 -0.04 -2.93
N ASN A 111 11.41 -0.72 -3.61
CA ASN A 111 12.33 -1.67 -2.99
C ASN A 111 13.29 -0.99 -2.00
N LEU A 112 13.80 0.20 -2.36
CA LEU A 112 14.65 0.98 -1.48
C LEU A 112 13.88 1.47 -0.24
N GLN A 113 12.63 1.89 -0.42
CA GLN A 113 11.77 2.31 0.68
C GLN A 113 11.49 1.16 1.65
N LYS A 114 11.19 -0.04 1.15
CA LYS A 114 11.07 -1.25 1.97
C LYS A 114 12.34 -1.51 2.78
N ARG A 115 13.52 -1.42 2.15
CA ARG A 115 14.81 -1.60 2.83
C ARG A 115 15.02 -0.59 3.96
N TYR A 116 14.68 0.68 3.74
CA TYR A 116 14.75 1.69 4.80
C TYR A 116 13.76 1.42 5.93
N GLN A 117 12.53 0.99 5.62
CA GLN A 117 11.57 0.61 6.65
C GLN A 117 12.07 -0.53 7.53
N THR A 118 12.69 -1.57 6.93
CA THR A 118 13.32 -2.64 7.70
C THR A 118 14.40 -2.11 8.64
N ARG A 119 15.29 -1.21 8.17
CA ARG A 119 16.34 -0.61 9.01
C ARG A 119 15.77 0.27 10.14
N ILE A 120 14.70 1.00 9.87
CA ILE A 120 14.00 1.79 10.90
C ILE A 120 13.44 0.87 11.98
N MET A 121 12.79 -0.25 11.59
CA MET A 121 12.25 -1.21 12.54
C MET A 121 13.36 -1.85 13.39
N GLU A 122 14.49 -2.25 12.79
CA GLU A 122 15.66 -2.76 13.52
C GLU A 122 16.18 -1.74 14.56
N ALA A 123 16.36 -0.48 14.15
CA ALA A 123 16.85 0.58 15.05
C ALA A 123 15.86 0.87 16.19
N LYS A 124 14.56 0.92 15.85
CA LYS A 124 13.47 1.14 16.81
C LYS A 124 13.38 0.00 17.82
N ASP A 125 13.51 -1.25 17.39
CA ASP A 125 13.50 -2.43 18.27
C ASP A 125 14.68 -2.41 19.22
N ASN A 126 15.88 -2.06 18.75
CA ASN A 126 17.06 -1.92 19.60
C ASN A 126 16.88 -0.85 20.67
N ARG A 127 16.33 0.33 20.31
CA ARG A 127 16.02 1.38 21.28
C ARG A 127 14.95 0.92 22.28
N MET A 128 13.91 0.24 21.82
CA MET A 128 12.82 -0.25 22.68
C MET A 128 13.33 -1.27 23.70
N LYS A 129 14.18 -2.22 23.24
CA LYS A 129 14.84 -3.21 24.11
C LYS A 129 15.70 -2.54 25.18
N ALA A 130 16.57 -1.61 24.77
CA ALA A 130 17.42 -0.88 25.71
C ALA A 130 16.60 -0.07 26.73
N THR A 131 15.53 0.59 26.29
CA THR A 131 14.64 1.35 27.19
C THR A 131 13.95 0.42 28.20
N SER A 132 13.47 -0.74 27.75
CA SER A 132 12.82 -1.74 28.61
C SER A 132 13.78 -2.29 29.67
N GLU A 133 15.02 -2.60 29.29
CA GLU A 133 16.06 -3.05 30.22
C GLU A 133 16.41 -2.00 31.28
N ILE A 134 16.54 -0.73 30.87
CA ILE A 134 16.79 0.39 31.79
C ILE A 134 15.63 0.55 32.79
N LEU A 135 14.39 0.52 32.32
CA LEU A 135 13.21 0.65 33.18
C LEU A 135 13.11 -0.51 34.18
N ARG A 136 13.42 -1.74 33.75
CA ARG A 136 13.44 -2.91 34.62
C ARG A 136 14.48 -2.80 35.75
N SER A 137 15.63 -2.18 35.48
CA SER A 137 16.76 -2.05 36.41
C SER A 137 16.92 -0.63 37.00
N MET A 138 15.87 0.19 36.98
CA MET A 138 15.95 1.63 37.27
C MET A 138 16.50 1.94 38.68
N LYS A 139 16.09 1.16 39.69
CA LYS A 139 16.55 1.34 41.08
C LYS A 139 18.07 1.19 41.20
N THR A 140 18.63 0.16 40.57
CA THR A 140 20.07 -0.13 40.60
C THR A 140 20.86 0.98 39.90
N ILE A 141 20.38 1.44 38.74
CA ILE A 141 21.01 2.52 37.97
C ILE A 141 21.08 3.82 38.79
N LYS A 142 20.00 4.15 39.52
CA LYS A 142 19.96 5.35 40.37
C LYS A 142 20.85 5.22 41.61
N LEU A 143 20.90 4.05 42.24
CA LEU A 143 21.79 3.81 43.38
C LEU A 143 23.28 3.93 43.02
N GLN A 144 23.64 3.62 41.78
CA GLN A 144 25.02 3.69 41.28
C GLN A 144 25.35 4.99 40.52
N ALA A 145 24.40 5.93 40.42
CA ALA A 145 24.54 7.18 39.66
C ALA A 145 25.00 6.97 38.19
N TRP A 146 24.53 5.88 37.54
CA TRP A 146 24.86 5.54 36.15
C TRP A 146 23.88 6.12 35.11
N ASP A 147 22.97 6.99 35.53
CA ASP A 147 21.90 7.51 34.67
C ASP A 147 22.41 8.29 33.46
N SER A 148 23.47 9.07 33.61
CA SER A 148 24.12 9.79 32.49
C SER A 148 24.67 8.85 31.40
N GLN A 149 25.28 7.73 31.79
CA GLN A 149 25.85 6.76 30.85
C GLN A 149 24.76 6.03 30.05
N PHE A 150 23.68 5.60 30.72
CA PHE A 150 22.55 4.98 30.05
C PHE A 150 21.76 5.97 29.18
N LEU A 151 21.69 7.24 29.58
CA LEU A 151 21.11 8.30 28.76
C LEU A 151 21.89 8.49 27.46
N HIS A 152 23.23 8.60 27.54
CA HIS A 152 24.09 8.75 26.36
C HIS A 152 23.97 7.53 25.43
N LYS A 153 23.89 6.31 25.98
CA LYS A 153 23.61 5.10 25.21
C LYS A 153 22.27 5.20 24.48
N LEU A 154 21.21 5.65 25.15
CA LEU A 154 19.88 5.78 24.53
C LEU A 154 19.85 6.87 23.45
N GLU A 155 20.56 7.98 23.66
CA GLU A 155 20.71 9.07 22.71
C GLU A 155 21.46 8.63 21.45
N SER A 156 22.52 7.83 21.59
CA SER A 156 23.24 7.25 20.46
C SER A 156 22.35 6.34 19.59
N LEU A 157 21.51 5.51 20.23
CA LEU A 157 20.51 4.68 19.52
C LEU A 157 19.46 5.53 18.82
N ARG A 158 19.02 6.62 19.46
CA ARG A 158 18.05 7.55 18.88
C ARG A 158 18.61 8.30 17.68
N LYS A 159 19.90 8.65 17.69
CA LYS A 159 20.58 9.27 16.53
C LYS A 159 20.59 8.32 15.33
N ILE A 160 20.87 7.03 15.55
CA ILE A 160 20.82 6.01 14.48
C ILE A 160 19.39 5.87 13.93
N GLU A 161 18.37 5.82 14.80
CA GLU A 161 16.95 5.78 14.40
C GLU A 161 16.60 7.02 13.55
N TYR A 162 17.02 8.21 13.99
CA TYR A 162 16.78 9.46 13.29
C TYR A 162 17.41 9.50 11.89
N ASP A 163 18.66 9.07 11.73
CA ASP A 163 19.34 9.05 10.43
C ASP A 163 18.59 8.17 9.41
N TRP A 164 18.09 7.01 9.84
CA TRP A 164 17.29 6.14 8.97
C TRP A 164 15.92 6.73 8.65
N LEU A 165 15.26 7.33 9.64
CA LEU A 165 14.01 8.06 9.45
C LEU A 165 14.18 9.19 8.45
N TRP A 166 15.25 9.97 8.56
CA TRP A 166 15.53 11.10 7.68
C TRP A 166 15.74 10.66 6.22
N LYS A 167 16.52 9.58 6.02
CA LYS A 167 16.70 8.98 4.68
C LYS A 167 15.37 8.50 4.09
N SER A 168 14.52 7.87 4.90
CA SER A 168 13.19 7.40 4.47
C SER A 168 12.24 8.54 4.13
N LEU A 169 12.20 9.59 4.96
CA LEU A 169 11.42 10.81 4.71
C LEU A 169 11.85 11.50 3.42
N ARG A 170 13.16 11.65 3.20
CA ARG A 170 13.70 12.23 1.98
C ARG A 170 13.31 11.42 0.75
N LEU A 171 13.43 10.09 0.83
CA LEU A 171 13.00 9.20 -0.25
C LEU A 171 11.50 9.33 -0.52
N THR A 172 10.69 9.36 0.53
CA THR A 172 9.23 9.51 0.43
C THR A 172 8.85 10.85 -0.23
N ALA A 173 9.54 11.93 0.13
CA ALA A 173 9.31 13.25 -0.46
C ALA A 173 9.67 13.28 -1.95
N ILE A 174 10.80 12.68 -2.35
CA ILE A 174 11.19 12.53 -3.76
C ILE A 174 10.16 11.68 -4.51
N GLY A 175 9.72 10.56 -3.92
CA GLY A 175 8.71 9.69 -4.50
C GLY A 175 7.38 10.41 -4.71
N ALA A 176 6.92 11.17 -3.71
CA ALA A 176 5.73 11.98 -3.82
C ALA A 176 5.86 13.04 -4.92
N PHE A 177 7.00 13.74 -5.00
CA PHE A 177 7.25 14.73 -6.06
C PHE A 177 7.16 14.10 -7.46
N VAL A 178 7.81 12.96 -7.67
CA VAL A 178 7.74 12.22 -8.94
C VAL A 178 6.31 11.75 -9.23
N PHE A 179 5.59 11.30 -8.22
CA PHE A 179 4.20 10.86 -8.37
C PHE A 179 3.27 12.00 -8.82
N TRP A 180 3.31 13.15 -8.12
CA TRP A 180 2.49 14.30 -8.47
C TRP A 180 2.92 14.96 -9.78
N GLY A 181 4.20 14.91 -10.13
CA GLY A 181 4.75 15.45 -11.38
C GLY A 181 4.58 14.53 -12.60
N SER A 182 4.35 13.23 -12.39
CA SER A 182 4.28 12.22 -13.45
C SER A 182 3.22 12.52 -14.53
N PRO A 183 1.95 12.88 -14.19
CA PRO A 183 0.95 13.18 -15.21
C PRO A 183 1.35 14.36 -16.11
N THR A 184 1.98 15.39 -15.53
CA THR A 184 2.46 16.55 -16.29
C THR A 184 3.63 16.17 -17.19
N PHE A 185 4.57 15.35 -16.70
CA PHE A 185 5.69 14.86 -17.50
C PHE A 185 5.21 14.00 -18.69
N ILE A 186 4.32 13.04 -18.45
CA ILE A 186 3.74 12.20 -19.52
C ILE A 186 3.02 13.07 -20.55
N SER A 187 2.28 14.09 -20.10
CA SER A 187 1.57 15.01 -21.00
C SER A 187 2.55 15.77 -21.89
N VAL A 188 3.61 16.35 -21.33
CA VAL A 188 4.64 17.10 -22.10
C VAL A 188 5.30 16.21 -23.15
N VAL A 189 5.71 14.99 -22.78
CA VAL A 189 6.34 14.04 -23.71
C VAL A 189 5.37 13.64 -24.83
N THR A 190 4.10 13.42 -24.50
CA THR A 190 3.06 13.04 -25.47
C THR A 190 2.78 14.19 -26.45
N PHE A 191 2.62 15.43 -25.98
CA PHE A 191 2.44 16.59 -26.85
C PHE A 191 3.65 16.85 -27.73
N TRP A 192 4.86 16.74 -27.18
CA TRP A 192 6.10 16.89 -27.93
C TRP A 192 6.19 15.86 -29.06
N ALA A 193 5.92 14.58 -28.76
CA ALA A 193 5.95 13.51 -29.75
C ALA A 193 4.90 13.73 -30.86
N CYS A 194 3.70 14.19 -30.49
CA CYS A 194 2.66 14.46 -31.47
C CYS A 194 2.95 15.70 -32.35
N MET A 195 3.61 16.73 -31.82
CA MET A 195 4.10 17.87 -32.63
C MET A 195 5.12 17.42 -33.68
N LEU A 196 6.06 16.54 -33.30
CA LEU A 196 7.05 15.98 -34.23
C LEU A 196 6.42 15.09 -35.31
N MET A 197 5.32 14.41 -34.99
CA MET A 197 4.59 13.53 -35.91
C MET A 197 3.55 14.25 -36.78
N GLY A 198 3.37 15.57 -36.63
CA GLY A 198 2.44 16.37 -37.45
C GLY A 198 0.97 16.01 -37.27
N ILE A 199 0.57 15.49 -36.10
CA ILE A 199 -0.82 15.09 -35.82
C ILE A 199 -1.59 16.31 -35.30
N ASP A 200 -2.72 16.65 -35.90
CA ASP A 200 -3.59 17.73 -35.40
C ASP A 200 -4.20 17.37 -34.04
N LEU A 201 -3.64 17.91 -32.96
CA LEU A 201 -4.25 17.81 -31.63
C LEU A 201 -5.25 18.92 -31.41
N THR A 202 -6.53 18.59 -31.58
CA THR A 202 -7.62 19.40 -31.05
C THR A 202 -7.56 19.42 -29.52
N ALA A 203 -7.68 20.60 -28.90
CA ALA A 203 -7.63 20.80 -27.45
C ALA A 203 -8.59 19.88 -26.65
N GLY A 204 -9.66 19.38 -27.26
CA GLY A 204 -10.54 18.40 -26.62
C GLY A 204 -9.87 17.05 -26.35
N ARG A 205 -9.05 16.54 -27.29
CA ARG A 205 -8.37 15.23 -27.17
C ARG A 205 -7.23 15.25 -26.16
N SER A 206 -6.53 16.39 -26.05
CA SER A 206 -5.47 16.62 -25.07
C SER A 206 -6.01 16.56 -23.64
N PHE A 207 -7.09 17.28 -23.32
CA PHE A 207 -7.69 17.25 -21.98
C PHE A 207 -8.25 15.86 -21.60
N ILE A 208 -8.83 15.12 -22.55
CA ILE A 208 -9.33 13.76 -22.31
C ILE A 208 -8.19 12.78 -21.99
N SER A 209 -7.07 12.87 -22.71
CA SER A 209 -5.89 12.03 -22.47
C SER A 209 -5.25 12.27 -21.10
N ILE A 210 -5.17 13.54 -20.67
CA ILE A 210 -4.68 13.93 -19.33
C ILE A 210 -5.58 13.36 -18.23
N GLY A 211 -6.91 13.48 -18.39
CA GLY A 211 -7.89 12.96 -17.43
C GLY A 211 -7.81 11.43 -17.29
N HIS A 212 -7.63 10.70 -18.39
CA HIS A 212 -7.43 9.25 -18.35
C HIS A 212 -6.10 8.86 -17.71
N LEU A 213 -5.01 9.55 -18.02
CA LEU A 213 -3.69 9.28 -17.42
C LEU A 213 -3.69 9.48 -15.91
N GLN A 214 -4.37 10.53 -15.41
CA GLN A 214 -4.56 10.76 -13.97
C GLN A 214 -5.39 9.64 -13.30
N ASN A 215 -6.42 9.12 -13.98
CA ASN A 215 -7.24 8.03 -13.44
C ASN A 215 -6.54 6.67 -13.46
N VAL A 216 -5.59 6.43 -14.37
CA VAL A 216 -4.79 5.20 -14.46
C VAL A 216 -3.62 5.21 -13.46
N THR A 217 -3.18 6.37 -12.97
CA THR A 217 -2.15 6.47 -11.90
C THR A 217 -2.73 6.38 -10.49
N ARG A 218 -4.03 6.65 -10.31
CA ARG A 218 -4.75 6.51 -9.04
C ARG A 218 -4.93 5.10 -8.45
N PRO A 219 -4.92 3.98 -9.19
CA PRO A 219 -5.06 2.64 -8.62
C PRO A 219 -3.77 2.09 -7.99
N TYR A 220 -2.63 2.81 -8.09
CA TYR A 220 -1.37 2.41 -7.48
C TYR A 220 -1.15 2.94 -6.05
N ILE A 221 -2.22 3.42 -5.40
CA ILE A 221 -2.26 3.85 -3.99
C ILE A 221 -3.40 3.13 -3.27
#